data_AF-A0A355AB93-F1
#
_entry.id   AF-A0A355AB93-F1
#
_cell.length_a   1.000
_cell.length_b   1.000
_cell.length_c   1.000
_cell.angle_alpha   90.00
_cell.angle_beta   90.00
_cell.angle_gamma   90.00
#
_symmetry.space_group_name_H-M   'P 1'
#
loop_
_entity.id
_entity.type
_entity.pdbx_description
1 polymer ?
#
loop_
_entity_poly.entity_id
_entity_poly.type
_entity_poly.pdbx_seq_one_letter_code
_entity_poly.pdbx_strand_id
1 'polypeptide(L)'
;LLVVTTVLFSQNGCGEDYANAYIVIADSSPVYHALKGKMVDLKEKLGIKMDSLGREYNENKDLIRLPENHEDELYAGVYYPRRGYTELLSLEYLDYYDPKLKEKTIGLIVGILNIESEAKKLLVRVKEVSPNAFLLNKNLYIGCMH
;
A
#
# COMPACT_ATOMS: atom_id res chain seq x y z
N LEU A 1 41.44 -23.00 31.99
CA LEU A 1 40.45 -22.18 32.71
C LEU A 1 39.75 -21.33 31.65
N LEU A 2 38.47 -21.59 31.41
CA LEU A 2 37.69 -21.08 30.28
C LEU A 2 37.29 -19.61 30.54
N VAL A 3 37.68 -18.68 29.67
CA VAL A 3 37.18 -17.30 29.71
C VAL A 3 35.86 -17.28 28.94
N VAL A 4 34.75 -17.27 29.67
CA VAL A 4 33.42 -17.05 29.09
C VAL A 4 33.27 -15.55 28.86
N THR A 5 33.53 -15.10 27.65
CA THR A 5 33.20 -13.74 27.23
C THR A 5 31.70 -13.70 26.93
N THR A 6 30.92 -13.22 27.89
CA THR A 6 29.52 -12.82 27.67
C THR A 6 29.51 -11.67 26.68
N VAL A 7 29.12 -11.96 25.44
CA VAL A 7 28.72 -10.92 24.48
C VAL A 7 27.31 -10.50 24.86
N LEU A 8 27.21 -9.39 25.60
CA LEU A 8 25.97 -8.64 25.74
C LEU A 8 25.65 -8.00 24.39
N PHE A 9 24.82 -8.67 23.58
CA PHE A 9 24.14 -7.99 22.50
C PHE A 9 23.10 -7.07 23.13
N SER A 10 23.49 -5.82 23.35
CA SER A 10 22.54 -4.72 23.51
C SER A 10 21.72 -4.63 22.21
N GLN A 11 20.47 -5.08 22.24
CA GLN A 11 19.53 -4.81 21.16
C GLN A 11 19.03 -3.36 21.27
N ASN A 12 19.91 -2.41 20.94
CA ASN A 12 19.50 -1.07 20.54
C ASN A 12 19.69 -0.97 19.02
N GLY A 13 18.91 -1.73 18.27
CA GLY A 13 18.83 -1.61 16.82
C GLY A 13 17.60 -0.80 16.46
N CYS A 14 17.78 0.50 16.22
CA CYS A 14 16.85 1.30 15.42
C CYS A 14 16.95 0.77 13.98
N GLY A 15 16.28 -0.35 13.71
CA GLY A 15 16.22 -0.95 12.39
C GLY A 15 15.24 -0.16 11.54
N GLU A 16 15.80 0.63 10.63
CA GLU A 16 15.19 1.51 9.62
C GLU A 16 13.65 1.44 9.49
N ASP A 17 12.96 2.55 9.80
CA ASP A 17 11.52 2.72 9.54
C ASP A 17 11.15 2.62 8.04
N TYR A 18 12.14 2.45 7.17
CA TYR A 18 11.99 2.24 5.75
C TYR A 18 12.32 0.80 5.39
N ALA A 19 11.51 0.20 4.54
CA ALA A 19 11.79 -1.12 3.99
C ALA A 19 11.46 -1.21 2.51
N ASN A 20 12.22 -2.07 1.83
CA ASN A 20 11.96 -2.35 0.43
C ASN A 20 10.59 -3.01 0.25
N ALA A 21 9.84 -2.53 -0.73
CA ALA A 21 8.47 -2.95 -1.01
C ALA A 21 8.25 -3.08 -2.52
N TYR A 22 7.60 -4.18 -2.89
CA TYR A 22 7.17 -4.51 -4.24
C TYR A 22 5.65 -4.36 -4.31
N ILE A 23 5.21 -3.29 -4.96
CA ILE A 23 3.81 -2.87 -5.01
C ILE A 23 3.23 -3.32 -6.35
N VAL A 24 2.27 -4.25 -6.30
CA VAL A 24 1.55 -4.74 -7.49
C VAL A 24 0.33 -3.88 -7.71
N ILE A 25 0.29 -3.18 -8.84
CA ILE A 25 -0.78 -2.26 -9.23
C ILE A 25 -1.51 -2.87 -10.41
N ALA A 26 -2.81 -3.10 -10.28
CA ALA A 26 -3.60 -3.68 -11.36
C ALA A 26 -3.94 -2.67 -12.46
N ASP A 27 -4.17 -1.42 -12.08
CA ASP A 27 -4.47 -0.32 -13.00
C ASP A 27 -4.30 1.03 -12.26
N SER A 28 -4.29 2.14 -13.01
CA SER A 28 -4.24 3.48 -12.45
C SER A 28 -5.14 4.45 -13.21
N SER A 29 -5.64 5.47 -12.53
CA SER A 29 -6.55 6.47 -13.08
C SER A 29 -6.66 7.67 -12.15
N PRO A 30 -6.93 8.88 -12.67
CA PRO A 30 -7.37 9.99 -11.82
C PRO A 30 -8.84 9.85 -11.37
N VAL A 31 -9.61 8.89 -11.92
CA VAL A 31 -11.06 8.76 -11.66
C VAL A 31 -11.31 7.66 -10.62
N TYR A 32 -11.64 8.07 -9.38
CA TYR A 32 -11.89 7.15 -8.27
C TYR A 32 -12.94 6.07 -8.60
N HIS A 33 -14.11 6.48 -9.09
CA HIS A 33 -15.23 5.56 -9.32
C HIS A 33 -14.93 4.51 -10.41
N ALA A 34 -14.12 4.87 -11.41
CA ALA A 34 -13.69 3.94 -12.44
C ALA A 34 -12.80 2.83 -11.85
N LEU A 35 -11.86 3.18 -10.96
CA LEU A 35 -11.04 2.20 -10.26
C LEU A 35 -11.82 1.43 -9.19
N LYS A 36 -12.80 2.06 -8.53
CA LYS A 36 -13.67 1.38 -7.55
C LYS A 36 -14.47 0.25 -8.21
N GLY A 37 -15.01 0.47 -9.41
CA GLY A 37 -15.65 -0.59 -10.20
C GLY A 37 -14.69 -1.73 -10.51
N LYS A 38 -13.50 -1.42 -11.04
CA LYS A 38 -12.46 -2.42 -11.30
C LYS A 38 -12.02 -3.18 -10.06
N MET A 39 -11.95 -2.52 -8.90
CA MET A 39 -11.61 -3.16 -7.64
C MET A 39 -12.62 -4.22 -7.23
N VAL A 40 -13.93 -3.96 -7.43
CA VAL A 40 -14.98 -4.95 -7.19
C VAL A 40 -14.84 -6.12 -8.17
N ASP A 41 -14.59 -5.86 -9.44
CA ASP A 41 -14.39 -6.92 -10.44
C ASP A 41 -13.17 -7.81 -10.11
N LEU A 42 -12.06 -7.21 -9.67
CA LEU A 42 -10.86 -7.95 -9.28
C LEU A 42 -11.07 -8.77 -8.03
N LYS A 43 -11.85 -8.27 -7.05
CA LYS A 43 -12.21 -9.05 -5.85
C LYS A 43 -12.86 -10.37 -6.26
N GLU A 44 -13.82 -10.34 -7.17
CA GLU A 44 -14.52 -11.54 -7.62
C GLU A 44 -13.62 -12.46 -8.46
N LYS A 45 -12.81 -11.90 -9.36
CA LYS A 45 -11.93 -12.69 -10.25
C LYS A 45 -10.73 -13.31 -9.55
N LEU A 46 -10.16 -12.62 -8.56
CA LEU A 46 -8.92 -13.03 -7.87
C LEU A 46 -9.18 -13.59 -6.47
N GLY A 47 -10.38 -13.42 -5.91
CA GLY A 47 -10.69 -13.82 -4.53
C GLY A 47 -9.89 -13.03 -3.48
N ILE A 48 -9.31 -11.88 -3.85
CA ILE A 48 -8.53 -11.03 -2.94
C ILE A 48 -9.51 -10.09 -2.22
N LYS A 49 -9.36 -9.96 -0.90
CA LYS A 49 -10.23 -9.10 -0.09
C LYS A 49 -9.93 -7.62 -0.36
N MET A 50 -10.95 -6.78 -0.23
CA MET A 50 -10.78 -5.32 -0.24
C MET A 50 -10.60 -4.82 1.19
N ASP A 51 -9.75 -3.82 1.37
CA ASP A 51 -9.62 -3.09 2.62
C ASP A 51 -9.29 -1.62 2.35
N SER A 52 -10.17 -0.73 2.79
CA SER A 52 -10.01 0.71 2.64
C SER A 52 -9.30 1.38 3.80
N LEU A 53 -8.91 0.66 4.87
CA LEU A 53 -8.43 1.26 6.13
C LEU A 53 -9.44 2.24 6.75
N GLY A 54 -10.74 1.97 6.60
CA GLY A 54 -11.80 2.87 7.06
C GLY A 54 -11.94 4.17 6.24
N ARG A 55 -11.17 4.32 5.14
CA ARG A 55 -11.27 5.49 4.26
C ARG A 55 -12.46 5.39 3.32
N GLU A 56 -12.97 6.56 2.94
CA GLU A 56 -14.00 6.76 1.92
C GLU A 56 -13.58 7.85 0.93
N TYR A 57 -14.19 7.87 -0.26
CA TYR A 57 -14.00 8.96 -1.19
C TYR A 57 -15.02 10.06 -0.91
N ASN A 58 -14.53 11.27 -0.71
CA ASN A 58 -15.34 12.45 -0.50
C ASN A 58 -15.44 13.25 -1.79
N GLU A 59 -16.62 13.25 -2.41
CA GLU A 59 -16.85 13.93 -3.70
C GLU A 59 -16.67 15.44 -3.59
N ASN A 60 -17.05 16.05 -2.46
CA ASN A 60 -16.91 17.51 -2.26
C ASN A 60 -15.44 17.96 -2.21
N LYS A 61 -14.55 17.11 -1.69
CA LYS A 61 -13.11 17.38 -1.55
C LYS A 61 -12.28 16.77 -2.69
N ASP A 62 -12.88 15.92 -3.53
CA ASP A 62 -12.17 15.07 -4.50
C ASP A 62 -10.99 14.33 -3.82
N LEU A 63 -11.28 13.63 -2.72
CA LEU A 63 -10.27 13.07 -1.83
C LEU A 63 -10.67 11.72 -1.21
N ILE A 64 -9.79 10.72 -1.30
CA ILE A 64 -9.85 9.51 -0.45
C ILE A 64 -9.33 9.90 0.93
N ARG A 65 -10.14 9.70 1.98
CA ARG A 65 -9.82 10.20 3.32
C ARG A 65 -10.46 9.37 4.42
N LEU A 66 -9.92 9.50 5.63
CA LEU A 66 -10.62 9.03 6.83
C LEU A 66 -11.83 9.94 7.15
N PRO A 67 -12.80 9.44 7.94
CA PRO A 67 -13.91 10.25 8.43
C PRO A 67 -13.43 11.51 9.18
N GLU A 68 -14.25 12.58 9.17
CA GLU A 68 -13.94 13.83 9.90
C GLU A 68 -13.88 13.63 11.43
N ASN A 69 -14.55 12.60 11.92
CA ASN A 69 -14.65 12.26 13.34
C ASN A 69 -13.77 11.06 13.71
N HIS A 70 -12.72 10.79 12.94
CA HIS A 70 -11.76 9.74 13.25
C HIS A 70 -11.06 10.02 14.58
N GLU A 71 -10.75 8.97 15.36
CA GLU A 71 -10.14 9.10 16.69
C GLU A 71 -8.74 9.73 16.67
N ASP A 72 -8.01 9.50 15.58
CA ASP A 72 -6.75 10.17 15.29
C ASP A 72 -7.04 11.55 14.67
N GLU A 73 -6.96 12.60 15.49
CA GLU A 73 -7.22 13.98 15.08
C GLU A 73 -6.26 14.47 13.99
N LEU A 74 -5.04 13.92 13.89
CA LEU A 74 -4.06 14.29 12.87
C LEU A 74 -4.49 13.77 11.49
N TYR A 75 -5.12 12.60 11.43
CA TYR A 75 -5.59 12.00 10.18
C TYR A 75 -7.09 12.15 9.92
N ALA A 76 -7.84 12.72 10.85
CA ALA A 76 -9.24 13.03 10.68
C ALA A 76 -9.46 13.88 9.43
N GLY A 77 -10.30 13.37 8.52
CA GLY A 77 -10.67 14.09 7.32
C GLY A 77 -9.60 14.21 6.22
N VAL A 78 -8.42 13.60 6.38
CA VAL A 78 -7.33 13.62 5.41
C VAL A 78 -7.00 12.22 4.89
N TYR A 79 -6.14 12.15 3.88
CA TYR A 79 -5.66 10.89 3.32
C TYR A 79 -4.69 10.18 4.28
N TYR A 80 -4.95 8.91 4.56
CA TYR A 80 -4.08 8.04 5.33
C TYR A 80 -3.50 6.93 4.41
N PRO A 81 -2.19 6.92 4.10
CA PRO A 81 -1.59 5.96 3.18
C PRO A 81 -1.45 4.56 3.78
N ARG A 82 -1.66 3.53 2.95
CA ARG A 82 -1.29 2.16 3.30
C ARG A 82 0.22 1.94 3.16
N ARG A 83 0.86 1.46 4.24
CA ARG A 83 2.33 1.36 4.32
C ARG A 83 2.87 -0.01 4.70
N GLY A 84 2.02 -0.91 5.21
CA GLY A 84 2.42 -2.26 5.60
C GLY A 84 2.33 -3.27 4.46
N TYR A 85 3.11 -4.35 4.56
CA TYR A 85 3.00 -5.50 3.67
C TYR A 85 1.61 -6.12 3.77
N THR A 86 0.98 -6.35 2.62
CA THR A 86 -0.37 -6.87 2.55
C THR A 86 -0.71 -7.41 1.16
N GLU A 87 -1.67 -8.32 1.10
CA GLU A 87 -2.29 -8.78 -0.14
C GLU A 87 -3.79 -8.47 -0.09
N LEU A 88 -4.09 -7.18 -0.14
CA LEU A 88 -5.44 -6.62 -0.11
C LEU A 88 -5.61 -5.65 -1.26
N LEU A 89 -6.81 -5.65 -1.84
CA LEU A 89 -7.21 -4.65 -2.82
C LEU A 89 -7.44 -3.32 -2.10
N SER A 90 -6.74 -2.28 -2.55
CA SER A 90 -6.94 -0.92 -2.05
C SER A 90 -6.73 0.13 -3.14
N LEU A 91 -7.34 1.31 -2.93
CA LEU A 91 -7.16 2.48 -3.76
C LEU A 91 -6.26 3.46 -3.02
N GLU A 92 -5.12 3.77 -3.61
CA GLU A 92 -4.10 4.61 -3.00
C GLU A 92 -3.61 5.67 -3.98
N TYR A 93 -3.18 6.83 -3.49
CA TYR A 93 -2.50 7.82 -4.32
C TYR A 93 -1.06 7.38 -4.60
N LEU A 94 -0.70 7.29 -5.88
CA LEU A 94 0.58 6.74 -6.32
C LEU A 94 1.76 7.70 -6.12
N ASP A 95 1.50 9.00 -6.08
CA ASP A 95 2.48 10.04 -5.75
C ASP A 95 3.07 9.86 -4.34
N TYR A 96 2.31 9.28 -3.40
CA TYR A 96 2.82 8.88 -2.09
C TYR A 96 3.96 7.85 -2.18
N TYR A 97 3.84 6.87 -3.09
CA TYR A 97 4.82 5.79 -3.24
C TYR A 97 5.96 6.17 -4.19
N ASP A 98 5.67 7.00 -5.19
CA ASP A 98 6.66 7.50 -6.12
C ASP A 98 6.35 8.96 -6.47
N PRO A 99 7.09 9.93 -5.91
CA PRO A 99 6.83 11.36 -6.14
C PRO A 99 7.07 11.79 -7.59
N LYS A 100 7.61 10.90 -8.44
CA LYS A 100 7.72 11.12 -9.89
C LYS A 100 6.40 10.89 -10.62
N LEU A 101 5.44 10.20 -10.00
CA LEU A 101 4.11 9.98 -10.56
C LEU A 101 3.26 11.23 -10.37
N LYS A 102 2.31 11.44 -11.30
CA LYS A 102 1.48 12.62 -11.31
C LYS A 102 0.62 12.68 -10.04
N GLU A 103 0.57 13.87 -9.43
CA GLU A 103 -0.26 14.16 -8.26
C GLU A 103 -1.70 13.67 -8.46
N LYS A 104 -2.29 13.12 -7.40
CA LYS A 104 -3.66 12.56 -7.40
C LYS A 104 -3.89 11.38 -8.36
N THR A 105 -2.85 10.79 -8.97
CA THR A 105 -3.03 9.53 -9.70
C THR A 105 -3.35 8.43 -8.70
N ILE A 106 -4.54 7.84 -8.80
CA ILE A 106 -4.94 6.72 -7.95
C ILE A 106 -4.46 5.42 -8.60
N GLY A 107 -3.91 4.52 -7.79
CA GLY A 107 -3.58 3.16 -8.15
C GLY A 107 -4.54 2.19 -7.48
N LEU A 108 -4.95 1.18 -8.24
CA LEU A 108 -5.59 -0.01 -7.70
C LEU A 108 -4.51 -1.01 -7.30
N ILE A 109 -4.09 -0.93 -6.04
CA ILE A 109 -3.09 -1.84 -5.46
C ILE A 109 -3.75 -3.19 -5.18
N VAL A 110 -3.05 -4.26 -5.52
CA VAL A 110 -3.42 -5.66 -5.24
C VAL A 110 -2.61 -6.23 -4.07
N GLY A 111 -1.39 -5.72 -3.88
CA GLY A 111 -0.55 -6.07 -2.75
C GLY A 111 0.72 -5.22 -2.66
N ILE A 112 1.25 -5.16 -1.45
CA ILE A 112 2.55 -4.59 -1.08
C ILE A 112 3.33 -5.75 -0.46
N LEU A 113 4.38 -6.23 -1.13
CA LEU A 113 5.13 -7.42 -0.70
C LEU A 113 6.58 -7.07 -0.39
N ASN A 114 7.21 -7.84 0.49
CA ASN A 114 8.64 -7.71 0.82
C ASN A 114 9.53 -8.63 -0.03
N ILE A 115 8.94 -9.60 -0.73
CA ILE A 115 9.65 -10.60 -1.54
C ILE A 115 9.35 -10.38 -3.03
N GLU A 116 10.39 -10.17 -3.83
CA GLU A 116 10.27 -9.85 -5.26
C GLU A 116 9.62 -10.98 -6.07
N SER A 117 9.99 -12.23 -5.81
CA SER A 117 9.49 -13.40 -6.53
C SER A 117 7.99 -13.59 -6.31
N GLU A 118 7.51 -13.34 -5.10
CA GLU A 118 6.08 -13.36 -4.76
C GLU A 118 5.33 -12.23 -5.48
N ALA A 119 5.88 -11.02 -5.48
CA ALA A 119 5.28 -9.90 -6.18
C ALA A 119 5.21 -10.13 -7.71
N LYS A 120 6.26 -10.71 -8.30
CA LYS A 120 6.27 -11.11 -9.72
C LYS A 120 5.23 -12.19 -10.01
N LYS A 121 5.09 -13.18 -9.13
CA LYS A 121 4.05 -14.23 -9.25
C LYS A 121 2.65 -13.62 -9.17
N LEU A 122 2.41 -12.71 -8.22
CA LEU A 122 1.15 -12.00 -8.10
C LEU A 122 0.87 -11.15 -9.35
N LEU A 123 1.87 -10.42 -9.86
CA LEU A 123 1.73 -9.62 -11.09
C LEU A 123 1.29 -10.48 -12.28
N VAL A 124 1.90 -11.65 -12.48
CA VAL A 124 1.51 -12.57 -13.57
C VAL A 124 0.04 -12.93 -13.47
N ARG A 125 -0.42 -13.34 -12.28
CA ARG A 125 -1.84 -13.67 -12.03
C ARG A 125 -2.76 -12.47 -12.26
N VAL A 126 -2.36 -11.27 -11.82
CA VAL A 126 -3.16 -10.05 -12.02
C VAL A 126 -3.26 -9.69 -13.50
N LYS A 127 -2.18 -9.88 -14.29
CA LYS A 127 -2.16 -9.60 -15.73
C LYS A 127 -3.13 -10.45 -16.54
N GLU A 128 -3.52 -11.63 -16.06
CA GLU A 128 -4.53 -12.48 -16.71
C GLU A 128 -5.91 -11.79 -16.76
N VAL A 129 -6.19 -10.88 -15.83
CA VAL A 129 -7.49 -10.19 -15.71
C VAL A 129 -7.41 -8.67 -15.81
N SER A 130 -6.21 -8.09 -15.66
CA SER A 130 -5.92 -6.67 -15.81
C SER A 130 -4.60 -6.49 -16.58
N PRO A 131 -4.61 -6.44 -17.92
CA PRO A 131 -3.40 -6.41 -18.75
C PRO A 131 -2.47 -5.21 -18.48
N ASN A 132 -3.03 -4.09 -18.00
CA ASN A 132 -2.29 -2.88 -17.67
C ASN A 132 -1.49 -2.98 -16.36
N ALA A 133 -1.60 -4.10 -15.64
CA ALA A 133 -0.95 -4.25 -14.35
C ALA A 133 0.57 -4.11 -14.43
N PHE A 134 1.16 -3.47 -13.43
CA PHE A 134 2.59 -3.23 -13.35
C PHE A 134 3.09 -3.35 -11.91
N LEU A 135 4.41 -3.45 -11.78
CA LEU A 135 5.10 -3.55 -10.50
C LEU A 135 5.90 -2.28 -10.24
N LEU A 136 5.82 -1.78 -9.01
CA LEU A 136 6.57 -0.64 -8.53
C LEU A 136 7.46 -1.10 -7.36
N ASN A 137 8.75 -0.84 -7.45
CA ASN A 137 9.74 -1.20 -6.42
C ASN A 137 10.22 0.07 -5.71
N LYS A 138 10.00 0.17 -4.39
CA LYS A 138 10.31 1.36 -3.60
C LYS A 138 10.77 1.03 -2.19
N ASN A 139 11.58 1.93 -1.63
CA ASN A 139 11.84 1.96 -0.20
C ASN A 139 10.73 2.77 0.48
N LEU A 140 9.83 2.08 1.19
CA LEU A 140 8.61 2.64 1.76
C LEU A 140 8.78 2.86 3.26
N TYR A 141 8.31 3.99 3.77
CA TYR A 141 8.22 4.21 5.22
C TYR A 141 7.13 3.31 5.81
N ILE A 142 7.55 2.29 6.56
CA ILE A 142 6.71 1.29 7.23
C ILE A 142 6.60 1.50 8.76
N GLY A 143 7.24 2.53 9.30
CA GLY A 143 7.16 2.90 10.71
C GLY A 143 5.76 3.38 11.13
N CYS A 144 5.55 3.54 12.45
CA CYS A 144 4.29 4.02 13.00
C CYS A 144 3.98 5.45 12.50
N MET A 145 2.74 5.69 12.04
CA MET A 145 2.27 7.07 11.88
C MET A 145 1.40 7.38 13.09
N HIS A 146 2.06 8.03 14.05
CA HIS A 146 1.52 8.49 15.33
C HIS A 146 1.08 7.39 16.31
#